data_AF-A0AAV5TAR1-F1
#
_entry.id   AF-A0AAV5TAR1-F1
#
_cell.length_a   1.000
_cell.length_b   1.000
_cell.length_c   1.000
_cell.angle_alpha   90.00
_cell.angle_beta   90.00
_cell.angle_gamma   90.00
#
_symmetry.space_group_name_H-M   'P 1'
#
loop_
_entity.id
_entity.type
_entity.pdbx_description
1 polymer ?
#
loop_
_entity_poly.entity_id
_entity_poly.type
_entity_poly.pdbx_seq_one_letter_code
_entity_poly.pdbx_strand_id
1 'polypeptide(L)'
;MQIPADLFFQVITRHKTVHVHSGCVMINWVELKHAMEIITSNAHVQTVRLTLTNSSVANWLNDDGITMYSRAGDTCREFELISNRIPHKNAVDTAEYDMQLRYKQCFVRIRGFSWAGGDHPILVSMSNCEM
;
A
#
# COMPACT_ATOMS: atom_id res chain seq x y z
N MET A 1 2.56 -20.84 6.76
CA MET A 1 1.12 -21.09 6.60
C MET A 1 0.58 -19.96 5.73
N GLN A 2 0.00 -20.28 4.58
CA GLN A 2 -0.52 -19.30 3.63
C GLN A 2 -2.03 -19.14 3.86
N ILE A 3 -2.46 -17.90 4.07
CA ILE A 3 -3.85 -17.49 4.24
C ILE A 3 -4.41 -17.22 2.83
N PRO A 4 -5.47 -17.93 2.40
CA PRO A 4 -6.16 -17.63 1.14
C PRO A 4 -6.72 -16.19 1.14
N ALA A 5 -6.77 -15.55 -0.03
CA ALA A 5 -7.29 -14.19 -0.18
C ALA A 5 -8.72 -14.06 0.38
N ASP A 6 -9.60 -15.03 0.13
CA ASP A 6 -10.97 -15.04 0.66
C ASP A 6 -11.02 -14.99 2.20
N LEU A 7 -10.14 -15.73 2.87
CA LEU A 7 -10.06 -15.73 4.32
C LEU A 7 -9.49 -14.40 4.82
N PHE A 8 -8.51 -13.84 4.12
CA PHE A 8 -7.99 -12.50 4.40
C PHE A 8 -9.09 -11.44 4.29
N PHE A 9 -9.92 -11.46 3.26
CA PHE A 9 -11.05 -10.54 3.12
C PHE A 9 -12.07 -10.71 4.23
N GLN A 10 -12.41 -11.95 4.61
CA GLN A 10 -13.27 -12.20 5.77
C GLN A 10 -12.67 -11.61 7.06
N VAL A 11 -11.36 -11.71 7.27
CA VAL A 11 -10.69 -11.11 8.43
C VAL A 11 -10.76 -9.59 8.37
N ILE A 12 -10.50 -8.96 7.22
CA ILE A 12 -10.65 -7.52 7.07
C ILE A 12 -12.08 -7.11 7.42
N THR A 13 -13.12 -7.70 6.84
CA THR A 13 -14.51 -7.26 7.13
C THR A 13 -14.91 -7.31 8.61
N ARG A 14 -14.26 -8.14 9.43
CA ARG A 14 -14.64 -8.37 10.84
C ARG A 14 -13.79 -7.63 11.86
N HIS A 15 -12.59 -7.20 11.50
CA HIS A 15 -11.62 -6.66 12.44
C HIS A 15 -11.25 -5.21 12.11
N LYS A 16 -11.27 -4.34 13.13
CA LYS A 16 -10.84 -2.93 12.99
C LYS A 16 -9.37 -2.82 12.57
N THR A 17 -8.52 -3.70 13.08
CA THR A 17 -7.10 -3.68 12.79
C THR A 17 -6.65 -5.07 12.36
N VAL A 18 -6.00 -5.16 11.20
CA VAL A 18 -5.44 -6.41 10.67
C VAL A 18 -3.96 -6.19 10.36
N HIS A 19 -3.13 -7.08 10.90
CA HIS A 19 -1.69 -7.10 10.62
C HIS A 19 -1.34 -8.45 10.01
N VAL A 20 -0.80 -8.41 8.80
CA VAL A 20 -0.37 -9.60 8.07
C VAL A 20 1.12 -9.47 7.77
N HIS A 21 1.89 -10.39 8.32
CA HIS A 21 3.33 -10.45 8.08
C HIS A 21 3.65 -11.01 6.68
N SER A 22 4.89 -10.76 6.23
CA SER A 22 5.36 -11.19 4.92
C SER A 22 5.16 -12.70 4.71
N GLY A 23 4.67 -13.07 3.53
CA GLY A 23 4.44 -14.47 3.15
C GLY A 23 3.21 -15.12 3.79
N CYS A 24 2.45 -14.40 4.63
CA CYS A 24 1.21 -14.93 5.19
C CYS A 24 0.03 -14.85 4.22
N VAL A 25 -0.02 -13.85 3.33
CA VAL A 25 -1.07 -13.67 2.32
C VAL A 25 -0.41 -13.43 0.97
N MET A 26 -0.77 -14.24 -0.03
CA MET A 26 -0.43 -13.97 -1.42
C MET A 26 -1.62 -13.27 -2.05
N ILE A 27 -1.46 -12.00 -2.38
CA ILE A 27 -2.47 -11.21 -3.08
C ILE A 27 -1.86 -10.60 -4.33
N ASN A 28 -2.67 -10.51 -5.38
CA ASN A 28 -2.37 -9.73 -6.57
C ASN A 28 -2.93 -8.30 -6.47
N TRP A 29 -2.74 -7.51 -7.52
CA TRP A 29 -3.18 -6.11 -7.54
C TRP A 29 -4.70 -5.93 -7.42
N VAL A 30 -5.47 -6.77 -8.11
CA VAL A 30 -6.94 -6.73 -8.11
C VAL A 30 -7.46 -7.04 -6.71
N GLU A 31 -6.86 -8.02 -6.04
CA GLU A 31 -7.19 -8.40 -4.67
C GLU A 31 -6.81 -7.30 -3.66
N LEU A 32 -5.69 -6.59 -3.88
CA LEU A 32 -5.34 -5.45 -3.05
C LEU A 32 -6.35 -4.30 -3.23
N LYS A 33 -6.75 -3.98 -4.47
CA LYS A 33 -7.81 -3.00 -4.73
C LYS A 33 -9.13 -3.42 -4.07
N HIS A 34 -9.47 -4.70 -4.13
CA HIS A 34 -10.65 -5.22 -3.43
C HIS A 34 -10.58 -5.01 -1.91
N ALA A 35 -9.40 -5.21 -1.29
CA ALA A 35 -9.20 -4.86 0.11
C ALA A 35 -9.38 -3.36 0.39
N MET A 36 -8.91 -2.47 -0.51
CA MET A 36 -9.15 -1.02 -0.40
C MET A 36 -10.63 -0.67 -0.52
N GLU A 37 -11.40 -1.39 -1.34
CA GLU A 37 -12.84 -1.21 -1.46
C GLU A 37 -13.59 -1.62 -0.20
N ILE A 38 -13.21 -2.75 0.40
CA ILE A 38 -13.75 -3.18 1.70
C ILE A 38 -13.52 -2.08 2.75
N ILE A 39 -12.28 -1.55 2.82
CA ILE A 39 -11.91 -0.47 3.76
C ILE A 39 -12.73 0.80 3.48
N THR A 40 -12.86 1.19 2.21
CA THR A 40 -13.65 2.36 1.77
C THR A 40 -15.13 2.22 2.15
N SER A 41 -15.70 1.02 2.08
CA SER A 41 -17.11 0.78 2.38
C SER A 41 -17.44 0.73 3.89
N ASN A 42 -16.41 0.69 4.74
CA ASN A 42 -16.58 0.54 6.17
C ASN A 42 -16.86 1.90 6.84
N ALA A 43 -17.97 1.99 7.56
CA ALA A 43 -18.31 3.20 8.32
C ALA A 43 -17.43 3.41 9.57
N HIS A 44 -16.76 2.36 10.03
CA HIS A 44 -15.85 2.42 11.18
C HIS A 44 -14.41 2.51 10.73
N VAL A 45 -13.59 3.21 11.52
CA VAL A 45 -12.15 3.28 11.29
C VAL A 45 -11.56 1.87 11.23
N GLN A 46 -10.89 1.59 10.12
CA GLN A 46 -10.29 0.31 9.82
C GLN A 46 -8.87 0.51 9.32
N THR A 47 -7.93 -0.32 9.78
CA THR A 47 -6.53 -0.29 9.37
C THR A 47 -6.06 -1.69 9.01
N VAL A 48 -5.49 -1.84 7.82
CA VAL A 48 -4.85 -3.07 7.36
C VAL A 48 -3.38 -2.79 7.11
N ARG A 49 -2.49 -3.64 7.64
CA ARG A 49 -1.05 -3.59 7.33
C ARG A 49 -0.60 -4.90 6.74
N LEU A 50 0.11 -4.81 5.63
CA LEU A 50 0.62 -5.91 4.84
C LEU A 50 2.11 -5.71 4.60
N THR A 51 2.89 -6.78 4.65
CA THR A 51 4.25 -6.77 4.10
C THR A 51 4.24 -7.43 2.73
N LEU A 52 4.60 -6.65 1.71
CA LEU A 52 4.61 -7.05 0.30
C LEU A 52 6.03 -6.92 -0.27
N THR A 53 6.27 -7.42 -1.49
CA THR A 53 7.57 -7.26 -2.14
C THR A 53 7.63 -5.96 -2.93
N ASN A 54 8.79 -5.29 -2.88
CA ASN A 54 9.03 -4.03 -3.58
C ASN A 54 8.72 -4.15 -5.08
N SER A 55 9.16 -5.23 -5.73
CA SER A 55 8.93 -5.46 -7.16
C SER A 55 7.44 -5.57 -7.51
N SER A 56 6.66 -6.30 -6.72
CA SER A 56 5.21 -6.44 -6.94
C SER A 56 4.53 -5.08 -6.86
N VAL A 57 4.83 -4.31 -5.81
CA VAL A 57 4.23 -2.99 -5.62
C VAL A 57 4.68 -2.01 -6.70
N ALA A 58 5.95 -2.02 -7.12
CA ALA A 58 6.43 -1.17 -8.20
C ALA A 58 5.71 -1.46 -9.53
N ASN A 59 5.51 -2.74 -9.86
CA ASN A 59 4.77 -3.15 -11.05
C ASN A 59 3.32 -2.68 -10.98
N TRP A 60 2.65 -2.87 -9.85
CA TRP A 60 1.26 -2.45 -9.65
C TRP A 60 1.06 -0.95 -9.73
N LEU A 61 1.98 -0.16 -9.17
CA LEU A 61 1.97 1.29 -9.27
C LEU A 61 2.15 1.73 -10.74
N ASN A 62 3.10 1.12 -11.46
CA ASN A 62 3.30 1.38 -12.89
C ASN A 62 2.07 1.00 -13.72
N ASP A 63 1.40 -0.11 -13.41
CA ASP A 63 0.19 -0.55 -14.09
C ASP A 63 -0.93 0.50 -13.98
N ASP A 64 -0.97 1.28 -12.90
CA ASP A 64 -1.89 2.40 -12.72
C ASP A 64 -1.31 3.78 -13.09
N GLY A 65 -0.13 3.80 -13.70
CA GLY A 65 0.50 5.02 -14.22
C GLY A 65 1.21 5.87 -13.16
N ILE A 66 1.38 5.35 -11.94
CA ILE A 66 2.20 5.97 -10.90
C ILE A 66 3.65 5.57 -11.18
N THR A 67 4.51 6.57 -11.34
CA THR A 67 5.92 6.36 -11.69
C THR A 67 6.84 7.13 -10.74
N MET A 68 8.15 6.94 -10.87
CA MET A 68 9.14 7.72 -10.12
C MET A 68 9.11 9.23 -10.37
N TYR A 69 8.44 9.67 -11.44
CA TYR A 69 8.28 11.07 -11.76
C TYR A 69 6.98 11.68 -11.23
N SER A 70 6.07 10.85 -10.72
CA SER A 70 4.79 11.29 -10.16
C SER A 70 5.00 12.11 -8.88
N ARG A 71 4.20 13.17 -8.74
CA ARG A 71 4.30 14.18 -7.69
C ARG A 71 3.04 14.22 -6.84
N ALA A 72 3.16 14.81 -5.65
CA ALA A 72 2.00 15.10 -4.81
C ALA A 72 1.00 15.97 -5.59
N GLY A 73 -0.28 15.61 -5.54
CA GLY A 73 -1.36 16.21 -6.31
C GLY A 73 -1.65 15.51 -7.65
N ASP A 74 -0.77 14.64 -8.14
CA ASP A 74 -1.04 13.90 -9.38
C ASP A 74 -2.18 12.90 -9.17
N THR A 75 -3.06 12.81 -10.16
CA THR A 75 -4.10 11.78 -10.24
C THR A 75 -3.73 10.77 -11.32
N CYS A 76 -3.55 9.52 -10.92
CA CYS A 76 -3.17 8.39 -11.76
C CYS A 76 -4.31 7.35 -11.70
N ARG A 77 -5.21 7.41 -12.69
CA ARG A 77 -6.45 6.61 -12.74
C ARG A 77 -7.30 6.78 -11.48
N GLU A 78 -7.37 5.76 -10.63
CA GLU A 78 -8.18 5.71 -9.42
C GLU A 78 -7.43 6.23 -8.18
N PHE A 79 -6.14 6.53 -8.34
CA PHE A 79 -5.27 6.97 -7.27
C PHE A 79 -4.94 8.46 -7.37
N GLU A 80 -4.87 9.10 -6.22
CA GLU A 80 -4.26 10.41 -6.05
C GLU A 80 -3.00 10.27 -5.21
N LEU A 81 -1.91 10.91 -5.64
CA LEU A 81 -0.69 11.00 -4.86
C LEU A 81 -0.83 12.10 -3.82
N ILE A 82 -0.90 11.73 -2.54
CA ILE A 82 -0.98 12.68 -1.43
C ILE A 82 0.41 13.21 -1.09
N SER A 83 1.38 12.32 -0.98
CA SER A 83 2.78 12.71 -0.81
C SER A 83 3.72 11.66 -1.36
N ASN A 84 4.84 12.13 -1.87
CA ASN A 84 5.92 11.28 -2.36
C ASN A 84 7.23 11.80 -1.77
N ARG A 85 7.50 11.43 -0.50
CA ARG A 85 8.66 11.94 0.22
C ARG A 85 9.87 11.07 -0.11
N ILE A 86 10.74 11.62 -0.94
CA ILE A 86 12.11 11.12 -1.11
C ILE A 86 12.90 11.59 0.11
N PRO A 87 13.46 10.68 0.92
CA PRO A 87 14.29 11.10 2.03
C PRO A 87 15.54 11.85 1.53
N HIS A 88 15.91 12.89 2.28
CA HIS A 88 16.99 13.81 1.92
C HIS A 88 18.31 13.06 1.68
N LYS A 89 19.07 13.50 0.66
CA LYS A 89 20.38 12.96 0.22
C LYS A 89 21.48 12.80 1.30
N ASN A 90 21.23 13.24 2.54
CA ASN A 90 22.17 13.12 3.66
C ASN A 90 21.75 12.05 4.70
N ALA A 91 20.66 11.33 4.45
CA ALA A 91 20.29 10.15 5.24
C ALA A 91 21.17 8.97 4.80
N VAL A 92 22.14 8.63 5.64
CA VAL A 92 23.06 7.49 5.51
C VAL A 92 22.29 6.22 5.15
N ASP A 93 22.46 5.75 3.91
CA ASP A 93 22.17 4.41 3.33
C ASP A 93 20.87 3.64 3.64
N THR A 94 19.92 4.18 4.40
CA THR A 94 18.64 3.52 4.73
C THR A 94 17.48 4.51 4.67
N ALA A 95 17.56 5.44 3.73
CA ALA A 95 16.58 6.47 3.50
C ALA A 95 15.27 5.82 3.01
N GLU A 96 14.36 5.49 3.94
CA GLU A 96 13.05 4.87 3.65
C GLU A 96 12.16 5.84 2.85
N TYR A 97 11.83 5.46 1.62
CA TYR A 97 10.85 6.18 0.81
C TYR A 97 9.45 5.99 1.44
N ASP A 98 8.75 7.09 1.65
CA ASP A 98 7.39 7.12 2.19
C ASP A 98 6.45 7.74 1.16
N MET A 99 5.62 6.87 0.56
CA MET A 99 4.63 7.26 -0.43
C MET A 99 3.25 7.14 0.18
N GLN A 100 2.46 8.20 0.05
CA GLN A 100 1.06 8.23 0.44
C GLN A 100 0.18 8.43 -0.77
N LEU A 101 -0.78 7.54 -0.92
CA LEU A 101 -1.77 7.54 -1.99
C LEU A 101 -3.18 7.56 -1.38
N ARG A 102 -4.15 8.01 -2.17
CA ARG A 102 -5.56 7.90 -1.86
C ARG A 102 -6.27 7.15 -2.98
N TYR A 103 -6.95 6.06 -2.62
CA TYR A 103 -7.89 5.33 -3.47
C TYR A 103 -9.28 5.51 -2.90
N LYS A 104 -10.16 6.29 -3.55
CA LYS A 104 -11.47 6.68 -2.98
C LYS A 104 -11.29 7.27 -1.57
N GLN A 105 -11.86 6.66 -0.53
CA GLN A 105 -11.68 7.08 0.88
C GLN A 105 -10.60 6.28 1.61
N CYS A 106 -9.89 5.39 0.93
CA CYS A 106 -8.80 4.61 1.50
C CYS A 106 -7.45 5.31 1.30
N PHE A 107 -6.82 5.72 2.41
CA PHE A 107 -5.44 6.17 2.46
C PHE A 107 -4.51 4.96 2.45
N VAL A 108 -3.54 4.97 1.54
CA VAL A 108 -2.52 3.93 1.39
C VAL A 108 -1.17 4.56 1.69
N ARG A 109 -0.41 3.97 2.60
CA ARG A 109 0.94 4.39 2.94
C ARG A 109 1.91 3.25 2.67
N ILE A 110 2.92 3.52 1.85
CA ILE A 110 3.93 2.56 1.43
C ILE A 110 5.26 3.04 2.01
N ARG A 111 5.85 2.24 2.90
CA ARG A 111 7.13 2.54 3.56
C ARG A 111 8.21 1.56 3.15
N GLY A 112 9.43 2.06 3.05
CA GLY A 112 10.59 1.29 2.61
C GLY A 112 10.56 0.97 1.13
N PHE A 113 9.75 1.67 0.34
CA PHE A 113 9.67 1.45 -1.10
C PHE A 113 10.91 1.98 -1.82
N SER A 114 11.25 1.44 -2.99
CA SER A 114 12.27 2.06 -3.84
C SER A 114 12.06 1.71 -5.30
N TRP A 115 11.98 2.73 -6.15
CA TRP A 115 11.90 2.55 -7.61
C TRP A 115 13.16 1.91 -8.22
N ALA A 116 14.33 2.13 -7.61
CA ALA A 116 15.62 1.65 -8.09
C ALA A 116 16.21 0.51 -7.23
N GLY A 117 15.54 0.17 -6.11
CA GLY A 117 16.00 -0.86 -5.18
C GLY A 117 15.74 -2.27 -5.70
N GLY A 118 16.52 -3.23 -5.18
CA GLY A 118 16.27 -4.65 -5.42
C GLY A 118 14.94 -5.13 -4.83
N ASP A 119 14.63 -6.41 -4.99
CA ASP A 119 13.42 -6.96 -4.41
C ASP A 119 13.60 -7.20 -2.90
N HIS A 120 12.82 -6.52 -2.09
CA HIS A 120 12.86 -6.60 -0.63
C HIS A 120 11.45 -6.35 -0.05
N PRO A 121 11.21 -6.73 1.22
CA PRO A 121 9.93 -6.51 1.86
C PRO A 121 9.68 -5.02 2.11
N ILE A 122 8.46 -4.56 1.81
CA ILE A 122 7.99 -3.20 2.08
C ILE A 122 6.69 -3.25 2.89
N LEU A 123 6.41 -2.20 3.65
CA LEU A 123 5.20 -2.12 4.45
C LEU A 123 4.13 -1.30 3.73
N VAL A 124 2.99 -1.91 3.45
CA VAL A 124 1.80 -1.24 2.93
C VAL A 124 0.75 -1.17 4.04
N SER A 125 0.35 0.05 4.41
CA SER A 125 -0.75 0.30 5.32
C SER A 125 -1.93 0.89 4.55
N MET A 126 -3.14 0.46 4.85
CA MET A 126 -4.39 0.92 4.22
C MET A 126 -5.38 1.30 5.33
N SER A 127 -6.04 2.44 5.19
CA SER A 127 -6.97 2.94 6.21
C SER A 127 -8.04 3.85 5.61
N ASN A 128 -9.27 3.84 6.15
CA ASN A 128 -10.31 4.81 5.80
C ASN A 128 -10.26 6.10 6.64
N CYS A 129 -9.21 6.27 7.45
CA CYS A 129 -8.85 7.55 8.08
C CYS A 129 -7.41 7.92 7.72
N GLU A 130 -7.10 9.22 7.72
CA GLU A 130 -5.73 9.72 7.55
C GLU A 130 -4.79 9.08 8.59
N MET A 131 -3.55 8.75 8.17
CA MET A 131 -2.56 7.98 8.93
C MET A 131 -1.26 8.75 9.20
#